data_AF-A0A7T4N2V3-F1
#
_entry.id   AF-A0A7T4N2V3-F1
#
_cell.length_a   1.000
_cell.length_b   1.000
_cell.length_c   1.000
_cell.angle_alpha   90.00
_cell.angle_beta   90.00
_cell.angle_gamma   90.00
#
_symmetry.space_group_name_H-M   'P 1'
#
loop_
_entity.id
_entity.type
_entity.pdbx_description
1 polymer ?
#
loop_
_entity_poly.entity_id
_entity_poly.type
_entity_poly.pdbx_seq_one_letter_code
_entity_poly.pdbx_strand_id
1 'polypeptide(L)'
;MMSAASSVPPPQDQPACARTAALAALSENDPAIKAATVRALYAAVLAGGASCPTDLELDEPAGLPGRPARPELVDPRQLKRRSMQSPEGRAALLHALAHIEFNAINLALDAVWRFARMPAAFYTDWLKVAAEEAYHYSLLAARLAEYGHAYGDFPAHDGLWDMCERTRGDVLARMALVPRTLEARGLDASPPIRARLQQAGDHASAEILDVILRDEIGHVLIGNHWFRHLCAASGLDPHPTYTRLADQYHAPKLRGPFNFEARRDAGFDEAELAALAGLDARQPAAPVANG
;
A
#
# COMPACT_ATOMS: atom_id res chain seq x y z
N MET A 1 -55.95 -26.51 20.22
CA MET A 1 -55.26 -25.26 20.59
C MET A 1 -53.77 -25.46 20.39
N MET A 2 -53.22 -24.70 19.43
CA MET A 2 -51.83 -24.26 19.23
C MET A 2 -50.70 -25.29 19.46
N SER A 3 -50.21 -25.85 18.35
CA SER A 3 -48.86 -26.39 18.23
C SER A 3 -47.87 -25.23 18.34
N ALA A 4 -47.03 -25.25 19.37
CA ALA A 4 -45.95 -24.30 19.53
C ALA A 4 -44.79 -24.73 18.61
N ALA A 5 -44.63 -24.01 17.50
CA ALA A 5 -43.41 -24.07 16.71
C ALA A 5 -42.26 -23.53 17.56
N SER A 6 -41.32 -24.41 17.91
CA SER A 6 -40.07 -24.04 18.56
C SER A 6 -39.21 -23.28 17.56
N SER A 7 -39.13 -21.95 17.71
CA SER A 7 -38.23 -21.11 16.93
C SER A 7 -36.80 -21.34 17.42
N VAL A 8 -36.02 -22.06 16.63
CA VAL A 8 -34.57 -22.18 16.85
C VAL A 8 -33.95 -20.78 16.68
N PRO A 9 -33.22 -20.25 17.68
CA PRO A 9 -32.48 -18.99 17.51
C PRO A 9 -31.38 -19.20 16.46
N PRO A 10 -31.06 -18.18 15.63
CA PRO A 10 -29.96 -18.30 14.67
C PRO A 10 -28.65 -18.59 15.41
N PRO A 11 -27.73 -19.39 14.83
CA PRO A 11 -26.45 -19.69 15.47
C PRO A 11 -25.65 -18.40 15.69
N GLN A 12 -25.25 -18.17 16.93
CA GLN A 12 -24.50 -16.98 17.36
C GLN A 12 -22.97 -17.09 17.18
N ASP A 13 -22.46 -18.09 16.46
CA ASP A 13 -21.02 -18.40 16.41
C ASP A 13 -20.44 -18.43 14.99
N GLN A 14 -20.96 -17.61 14.06
CA GLN A 14 -20.28 -17.45 12.77
C GLN A 14 -19.26 -16.31 12.86
N PRO A 15 -17.95 -16.58 12.67
CA PRO A 15 -16.93 -15.53 12.73
C PRO A 15 -17.23 -14.45 11.69
N ALA A 16 -17.02 -13.19 12.06
CA ALA A 16 -17.28 -12.06 11.18
C ALA A 16 -16.52 -12.22 9.84
N CYS A 17 -17.10 -11.75 8.73
CA CYS A 17 -16.43 -11.84 7.44
C CYS A 17 -15.39 -10.73 7.30
N ALA A 18 -14.11 -11.10 7.29
CA ALA A 18 -13.02 -10.13 7.17
C ALA A 18 -13.01 -9.41 5.82
N ARG A 19 -13.44 -10.07 4.74
CA ARG A 19 -13.51 -9.45 3.40
C ARG A 19 -14.60 -8.40 3.29
N THR A 20 -15.79 -8.68 3.84
CA THR A 20 -16.86 -7.67 3.96
C THR A 20 -16.42 -6.50 4.85
N ALA A 21 -15.76 -6.78 5.97
CA ALA A 21 -15.23 -5.73 6.85
C ALA A 21 -14.13 -4.89 6.17
N ALA A 22 -13.27 -5.51 5.34
CA ALA A 22 -12.26 -4.80 4.57
C ALA A 22 -12.88 -3.84 3.55
N LEU A 23 -13.96 -4.26 2.86
CA LEU A 23 -14.71 -3.38 1.95
C LEU A 23 -15.35 -2.19 2.69
N ALA A 24 -15.93 -2.45 3.88
CA ALA A 24 -16.48 -1.38 4.72
C ALA A 24 -15.38 -0.40 5.16
N ALA A 25 -14.22 -0.90 5.60
CA ALA A 25 -13.08 -0.06 5.97
C ALA A 25 -12.53 0.72 4.76
N LEU A 26 -12.50 0.12 3.56
CA LEU A 26 -12.09 0.81 2.34
C LEU A 26 -13.02 1.98 2.01
N SER A 27 -14.31 1.84 2.32
CA SER A 27 -15.34 2.87 2.10
C SER A 27 -15.33 3.99 3.14
N GLU A 28 -14.60 3.84 4.24
CA GLU A 28 -14.48 4.89 5.27
C GLU A 28 -13.76 6.12 4.70
N ASN A 29 -14.27 7.32 5.00
CA ASN A 29 -13.68 8.57 4.55
C ASN A 29 -12.73 9.16 5.59
N ASP A 30 -12.96 8.92 6.88
CA ASP A 30 -12.11 9.42 7.96
C ASP A 30 -10.81 8.58 8.07
N PRO A 31 -9.63 9.19 7.88
CA PRO A 31 -8.37 8.46 7.90
C PRO A 31 -8.04 7.82 9.24
N ALA A 32 -8.39 8.45 10.36
CA ALA A 32 -8.11 7.93 11.70
C ALA A 32 -9.04 6.75 12.02
N ILE A 33 -10.33 6.86 11.68
CA ILE A 33 -11.29 5.75 11.83
C ILE A 33 -10.89 4.59 10.92
N LYS A 34 -10.48 4.85 9.68
CA LYS A 34 -10.00 3.81 8.76
C LYS A 34 -8.80 3.09 9.34
N ALA A 35 -7.75 3.82 9.73
CA ALA A 35 -6.53 3.24 10.29
C ALA A 35 -6.82 2.40 11.56
N ALA A 36 -7.67 2.89 12.46
CA ALA A 36 -8.07 2.14 13.65
C ALA A 36 -8.86 0.86 13.31
N THR A 37 -9.83 0.97 12.40
CA THR A 37 -10.69 -0.14 11.97
C THR A 37 -9.87 -1.27 11.35
N VAL A 38 -8.93 -0.94 10.46
CA VAL A 38 -8.10 -1.93 9.76
C VAL A 38 -7.19 -2.68 10.72
N ARG A 39 -6.56 -1.96 11.67
CA ARG A 39 -5.73 -2.60 12.71
C ARG A 39 -6.54 -3.53 13.60
N ALA A 40 -7.74 -3.12 14.00
CA ALA A 40 -8.66 -3.95 14.78
C ALA A 40 -9.12 -5.18 14.00
N LEU A 41 -9.40 -5.04 12.70
CA LEU A 41 -9.78 -6.14 11.81
C LEU A 41 -8.68 -7.18 11.71
N TYR A 42 -7.44 -6.77 11.45
CA TYR A 42 -6.31 -7.70 11.39
C TYR A 42 -6.10 -8.44 12.72
N ALA A 43 -6.17 -7.72 13.85
CA ALA A 43 -6.09 -8.35 15.17
C ALA A 43 -7.23 -9.37 15.41
N ALA A 44 -8.45 -9.07 14.96
CA ALA A 44 -9.58 -9.99 15.05
C ALA A 44 -9.38 -11.25 14.20
N VAL A 45 -8.80 -11.13 12.99
CA VAL A 45 -8.45 -12.28 12.15
C VAL A 45 -7.39 -13.16 12.83
N LEU A 46 -6.34 -12.56 13.39
CA LEU A 46 -5.31 -13.31 14.13
C LEU A 46 -5.86 -14.02 15.36
N ALA A 47 -6.86 -13.43 16.03
CA ALA A 47 -7.55 -14.03 17.16
C ALA A 47 -8.63 -15.06 16.77
N GLY A 48 -8.85 -15.30 15.47
CA GLY A 48 -9.90 -16.20 14.97
C GLY A 48 -11.32 -15.64 15.09
N GLY A 49 -11.48 -14.35 15.44
CA GLY A 49 -12.76 -13.67 15.53
C GLY A 49 -13.35 -13.23 14.18
N ALA A 50 -12.55 -13.25 13.12
CA ALA A 50 -12.99 -13.00 11.75
C ALA A 50 -12.38 -14.00 10.76
N SER A 51 -13.19 -14.48 9.82
CA SER A 51 -12.79 -15.45 8.80
C SER A 51 -12.57 -14.78 7.43
N CYS A 52 -11.69 -15.36 6.61
CA CYS A 52 -11.42 -14.90 5.25
C CYS A 52 -12.01 -15.90 4.22
N PRO A 53 -13.33 -15.84 3.93
CA PRO A 53 -13.95 -16.79 3.00
C PRO A 53 -13.38 -16.61 1.59
N THR A 54 -12.89 -17.70 1.00
CA THR A 54 -12.23 -17.68 -0.31
C THR A 54 -13.22 -17.48 -1.45
N ASP A 55 -14.39 -18.11 -1.38
CA ASP A 55 -15.34 -18.19 -2.49
C ASP A 55 -16.38 -17.08 -2.48
N LEU A 56 -16.29 -16.15 -1.53
CA LEU A 56 -17.19 -15.00 -1.45
C LEU A 56 -16.93 -14.04 -2.61
N GLU A 57 -17.97 -13.76 -3.39
CA GLU A 57 -17.99 -12.66 -4.37
C GLU A 57 -18.78 -11.50 -3.77
N LEU A 58 -18.25 -10.29 -3.89
CA LEU A 58 -18.85 -9.06 -3.37
C LEU A 58 -19.06 -8.10 -4.53
N ASP A 59 -20.24 -7.48 -4.58
CA ASP A 59 -20.51 -6.43 -5.54
C ASP A 59 -19.67 -5.19 -5.23
N GLU A 60 -19.12 -4.57 -6.26
CA GLU A 60 -18.33 -3.33 -6.14
C GLU A 60 -19.27 -2.14 -5.87
N PRO A 61 -19.23 -1.52 -4.69
CA PRO A 61 -19.99 -0.29 -4.45
C PRO A 61 -19.37 0.88 -5.23
N ALA A 62 -20.19 1.88 -5.54
CA ALA A 62 -19.70 3.13 -6.11
C ALA A 62 -18.90 3.94 -5.07
N GLY A 63 -17.94 4.73 -5.54
CA GLY A 63 -17.23 5.70 -4.71
C GLY A 63 -16.07 5.12 -3.90
N LEU A 64 -15.48 3.99 -4.33
CA LEU A 64 -14.23 3.50 -3.76
C LEU A 64 -13.01 4.26 -4.32
N PRO A 65 -11.95 4.44 -3.51
CA PRO A 65 -11.92 4.23 -2.06
C PRO A 65 -12.66 5.38 -1.37
N GLY A 66 -13.10 5.18 -0.14
CA GLY A 66 -13.56 6.27 0.72
C GLY A 66 -12.45 7.31 0.88
N ARG A 67 -12.76 8.56 0.52
CA ARG A 67 -11.82 9.69 0.49
C ARG A 67 -12.27 10.78 1.46
N PRO A 68 -11.36 11.28 2.33
CA PRO A 68 -11.65 12.46 3.13
C PRO A 68 -11.82 13.71 2.26
N ALA A 69 -12.48 14.72 2.80
CA ALA A 69 -12.64 16.02 2.13
C ALA A 69 -11.31 16.79 1.95
N ARG A 70 -10.28 16.45 2.73
CA ARG A 70 -8.91 16.98 2.64
C ARG A 70 -7.93 15.81 2.70
N PRO A 71 -6.76 15.87 2.05
CA PRO A 71 -6.14 17.03 1.40
C PRO A 71 -6.76 17.43 0.06
N GLU A 72 -6.51 18.67 -0.38
CA GLU A 72 -6.78 19.08 -1.76
C GLU A 72 -5.90 18.25 -2.71
N LEU A 73 -6.53 17.58 -3.67
CA LEU A 73 -5.83 16.76 -4.66
C LEU A 73 -5.50 17.61 -5.89
N VAL A 74 -4.21 17.80 -6.14
CA VAL A 74 -3.68 18.63 -7.23
C VAL A 74 -2.84 17.80 -8.20
N ASP A 75 -2.62 18.33 -9.41
CA ASP A 75 -1.68 17.72 -10.37
C ASP A 75 -0.28 17.63 -9.75
N PRO A 76 0.46 16.51 -9.91
CA PRO A 76 1.80 16.35 -9.34
C PRO A 76 2.78 17.50 -9.63
N ARG A 77 2.63 18.22 -10.75
CA ARG A 77 3.47 19.37 -11.13
C ARG A 77 3.19 20.63 -10.31
N GLN A 78 2.02 20.70 -9.66
CA GLN A 78 1.63 21.81 -8.80
C GLN A 78 2.16 21.67 -7.37
N LEU A 79 2.68 20.49 -7.00
CA LEU A 79 3.31 20.27 -5.71
C LEU A 79 4.67 20.98 -5.64
N LYS A 80 4.79 21.95 -4.73
CA LYS A 80 6.05 22.67 -4.47
C LYS A 80 7.13 21.70 -3.99
N ARG A 81 8.39 21.98 -4.35
CA ARG A 81 9.55 21.25 -3.78
C ARG A 81 9.59 21.45 -2.26
N ARG A 82 9.76 20.36 -1.53
CA ARG A 82 9.73 20.31 -0.07
C ARG A 82 11.13 20.57 0.47
N SER A 83 11.33 21.70 1.15
CA SER A 83 12.60 21.99 1.83
C SER A 83 12.66 21.22 3.15
N MET A 84 13.67 20.37 3.33
CA MET A 84 13.87 19.68 4.62
C MET A 84 14.63 20.54 5.64
N GLN A 85 15.02 21.76 5.26
CA GLN A 85 15.78 22.67 6.14
C GLN A 85 14.88 23.48 7.07
N SER A 86 13.62 23.72 6.68
CA SER A 86 12.63 24.46 7.48
C SER A 86 11.65 23.52 8.19
N PRO A 87 11.12 23.88 9.38
CA PRO A 87 10.05 23.13 10.04
C PRO A 87 8.82 22.91 9.14
N GLU A 88 8.35 23.95 8.45
CA GLU A 88 7.17 23.85 7.58
C GLU A 88 7.39 22.88 6.40
N GLY A 89 8.57 22.92 5.77
CA GLY A 89 8.88 21.98 4.71
C GLY A 89 9.06 20.52 5.18
N ARG A 90 9.44 20.29 6.45
CA ARG A 90 9.40 18.96 7.08
C ARG A 90 7.97 18.52 7.36
N ALA A 91 7.11 19.42 7.83
CA ALA A 91 5.68 19.14 7.99
C ALA A 91 5.04 18.74 6.65
N ALA A 92 5.32 19.49 5.57
CA ALA A 92 4.83 19.14 4.23
C ALA A 92 5.35 17.78 3.72
N LEU A 93 6.58 17.40 4.08
CA LEU A 93 7.13 16.07 3.79
C LEU A 93 6.41 14.98 4.57
N LEU A 94 6.26 15.12 5.88
CA LEU A 94 5.56 14.17 6.75
C LEU A 94 4.11 13.99 6.33
N HIS A 95 3.42 15.07 5.99
CA HIS A 95 2.07 15.02 5.43
C HIS A 95 2.01 14.19 4.14
N ALA A 96 2.95 14.41 3.22
CA ALA A 96 2.97 13.67 1.97
C ALA A 96 3.29 12.19 2.14
N LEU A 97 4.16 11.84 3.10
CA LEU A 97 4.41 10.45 3.48
C LEU A 97 3.14 9.85 4.08
N ALA A 98 2.47 10.54 5.01
CA ALA A 98 1.20 10.08 5.58
C ALA A 98 0.14 9.86 4.50
N HIS A 99 0.10 10.71 3.47
CA HIS A 99 -0.79 10.51 2.33
C HIS A 99 -0.47 9.26 1.52
N ILE A 100 0.81 8.93 1.34
CA ILE A 100 1.24 7.69 0.69
C ILE A 100 0.78 6.49 1.51
N GLU A 101 1.04 6.47 2.82
CA GLU A 101 0.64 5.35 3.69
C GLU A 101 -0.89 5.20 3.75
N PHE A 102 -1.63 6.31 3.83
CA PHE A 102 -3.09 6.26 3.79
C PHE A 102 -3.61 5.65 2.48
N ASN A 103 -2.97 5.96 1.35
CA ASN A 103 -3.31 5.31 0.08
C ASN A 103 -2.94 3.82 0.12
N ALA A 104 -1.79 3.45 0.67
CA ALA A 104 -1.35 2.05 0.79
C ALA A 104 -2.34 1.19 1.60
N ILE A 105 -2.95 1.74 2.67
CA ILE A 105 -4.08 1.09 3.38
C ILE A 105 -5.20 0.75 2.37
N ASN A 106 -5.58 1.71 1.52
CA ASN A 106 -6.65 1.50 0.53
C ASN A 106 -6.26 0.43 -0.51
N LEU A 107 -5.02 0.46 -1.01
CA LEU A 107 -4.52 -0.50 -2.00
C LEU A 107 -4.56 -1.94 -1.44
N ALA A 108 -4.10 -2.11 -0.20
CA ALA A 108 -4.09 -3.40 0.48
C ALA A 108 -5.52 -3.90 0.79
N LEU A 109 -6.40 -3.03 1.31
CA LEU A 109 -7.81 -3.39 1.51
C LEU A 109 -8.51 -3.78 0.22
N ASP A 110 -8.20 -3.10 -0.88
CA ASP A 110 -8.76 -3.41 -2.19
C ASP A 110 -8.37 -4.82 -2.66
N ALA A 111 -7.14 -5.25 -2.40
CA ALA A 111 -6.73 -6.64 -2.66
C ALA A 111 -7.55 -7.64 -1.81
N VAL A 112 -7.79 -7.35 -0.53
CA VAL A 112 -8.51 -8.25 0.40
C VAL A 112 -9.95 -8.51 -0.04
N TRP A 113 -10.73 -7.45 -0.32
CA TRP A 113 -12.15 -7.64 -0.56
C TRP A 113 -12.43 -8.14 -1.99
N ARG A 114 -11.66 -7.68 -2.98
CA ARG A 114 -12.01 -7.76 -4.40
C ARG A 114 -11.82 -9.14 -5.02
N PHE A 115 -10.69 -9.78 -4.77
CA PHE A 115 -10.31 -10.98 -5.51
C PHE A 115 -10.79 -12.24 -4.81
N ALA A 116 -11.92 -12.81 -5.28
CA ALA A 116 -12.39 -14.11 -4.84
C ALA A 116 -11.47 -15.25 -5.35
N ARG A 117 -11.61 -16.43 -4.74
CA ARG A 117 -10.92 -17.69 -5.07
C ARG A 117 -9.39 -17.65 -4.87
N MET A 118 -8.88 -16.65 -4.16
CA MET A 118 -7.52 -16.68 -3.62
C MET A 118 -7.44 -17.55 -2.36
N PRO A 119 -6.29 -18.18 -2.05
CA PRO A 119 -6.10 -18.92 -0.81
C PRO A 119 -6.31 -18.04 0.43
N ALA A 120 -6.72 -18.62 1.56
CA ALA A 120 -6.97 -17.88 2.80
C ALA A 120 -5.78 -16.98 3.22
N ALA A 121 -4.55 -17.47 3.01
CA ALA A 121 -3.31 -16.76 3.31
C ALA A 121 -3.19 -15.41 2.54
N PHE A 122 -3.75 -15.31 1.34
CA PHE A 122 -3.72 -14.07 0.55
C PHE A 122 -4.42 -12.94 1.29
N TYR A 123 -5.60 -13.22 1.84
CA TYR A 123 -6.36 -12.21 2.56
C TYR A 123 -5.70 -11.83 3.88
N THR A 124 -5.11 -12.80 4.59
CA THR A 124 -4.39 -12.51 5.84
C THR A 124 -3.13 -11.69 5.59
N ASP A 125 -2.39 -11.97 4.51
CA ASP A 125 -1.21 -11.20 4.12
C ASP A 125 -1.56 -9.76 3.75
N TRP A 126 -2.61 -9.55 2.94
CA TRP A 126 -3.01 -8.19 2.57
C TRP A 126 -3.66 -7.43 3.73
N LEU A 127 -4.32 -8.10 4.68
CA LEU A 127 -4.77 -7.48 5.92
C LEU A 127 -3.60 -7.10 6.83
N LYS A 128 -2.54 -7.90 6.85
CA LYS A 128 -1.30 -7.56 7.54
C LYS A 128 -0.71 -6.27 6.98
N VAL A 129 -0.51 -6.20 5.66
CA VAL A 129 -0.02 -4.99 4.97
C VAL A 129 -0.92 -3.80 5.32
N ALA A 130 -2.23 -3.92 5.15
CA ALA A 130 -3.16 -2.83 5.46
C ALA A 130 -3.04 -2.33 6.93
N ALA A 131 -2.79 -3.24 7.88
CA ALA A 131 -2.62 -2.89 9.29
C ALA A 131 -1.25 -2.26 9.60
N GLU A 132 -0.19 -2.69 8.90
CA GLU A 132 1.15 -2.09 8.97
C GLU A 132 1.13 -0.68 8.37
N GLU A 133 0.49 -0.46 7.21
CA GLU A 133 0.33 0.88 6.63
C GLU A 133 -0.54 1.80 7.48
N ALA A 134 -1.56 1.26 8.14
CA ALA A 134 -2.35 2.00 9.12
C ALA A 134 -1.52 2.44 10.33
N TYR A 135 -0.54 1.63 10.74
CA TYR A 135 0.41 1.98 11.78
C TYR A 135 1.40 3.04 11.30
N HIS A 136 1.97 2.90 10.09
CA HIS A 136 2.85 3.89 9.47
C HIS A 136 2.17 5.26 9.36
N TYR A 137 0.94 5.29 8.82
CA TYR A 137 0.11 6.49 8.77
C TYR A 137 -0.03 7.14 10.16
N SER A 138 -0.31 6.33 11.19
CA SER A 138 -0.50 6.83 12.55
C SER A 138 0.77 7.45 13.14
N LEU A 139 1.95 6.85 12.88
CA LEU A 139 3.24 7.42 13.30
C LEU A 139 3.50 8.77 12.62
N LEU A 140 3.28 8.85 11.32
CA LEU A 140 3.51 10.07 10.54
C LEU A 140 2.51 11.17 10.89
N ALA A 141 1.24 10.83 11.12
CA ALA A 141 0.21 11.77 11.56
C ALA A 141 0.51 12.33 12.96
N ALA A 142 0.96 11.49 13.89
CA ALA A 142 1.40 11.93 15.20
C ALA A 142 2.62 12.86 15.11
N ARG A 143 3.63 12.49 14.31
CA ARG A 143 4.81 13.33 14.10
C ARG A 143 4.47 14.65 13.43
N LEU A 144 3.54 14.66 12.48
CA LEU A 144 3.04 15.88 11.84
C LEU A 144 2.37 16.83 12.84
N ALA A 145 1.63 16.29 13.82
CA ALA A 145 0.99 17.07 14.87
C ALA A 145 2.01 17.79 15.78
N GLU A 146 3.19 17.21 16.01
CA GLU A 146 4.28 17.89 16.74
C GLU A 146 4.81 19.12 16.00
N TYR A 147 4.63 19.20 14.68
CA TYR A 147 4.90 20.38 13.88
C TYR A 147 3.72 21.37 13.83
N GLY A 148 2.62 21.12 14.55
CA GLY A 148 1.45 21.98 14.59
C GLY A 148 0.50 21.83 13.40
N HIS A 149 0.59 20.71 12.67
CA HIS A 149 -0.22 20.44 11.48
C HIS A 149 -1.00 19.12 11.59
N ALA A 150 -2.08 19.01 10.84
CA ALA A 150 -2.86 17.79 10.70
C ALA A 150 -2.79 17.21 9.28
N TYR A 151 -3.11 15.93 9.16
CA TYR A 151 -3.34 15.33 7.84
C TYR A 151 -4.49 16.06 7.12
N GLY A 152 -4.27 16.43 5.86
CA GLY A 152 -5.15 17.29 5.08
C GLY A 152 -4.74 18.76 5.01
N ASP A 153 -3.76 19.21 5.82
CA ASP A 153 -3.33 20.62 5.83
C ASP A 153 -2.51 21.05 4.62
N PHE A 154 -1.89 20.10 3.92
CA PHE A 154 -1.12 20.37 2.70
C PHE A 154 -1.78 19.71 1.49
N PRO A 155 -1.60 20.23 0.26
CA PRO A 155 -2.09 19.57 -0.94
C PRO A 155 -1.36 18.24 -1.19
N ALA A 156 -2.04 17.30 -1.85
CA ALA A 156 -1.51 15.99 -2.21
C ALA A 156 -1.86 15.62 -3.66
N HIS A 157 -1.41 14.45 -4.12
CA HIS A 157 -1.74 13.94 -5.45
C HIS A 157 -2.23 12.49 -5.36
N ASP A 158 -3.12 12.11 -6.28
CA ASP A 158 -3.86 10.84 -6.23
C ASP A 158 -3.28 9.74 -7.14
N GLY A 159 -1.96 9.78 -7.37
CA GLY A 159 -1.34 9.05 -8.47
C GLY A 159 -1.25 7.52 -8.30
N LEU A 160 -1.59 6.99 -7.13
CA LEU A 160 -1.45 5.56 -6.83
C LEU A 160 -2.70 4.74 -7.19
N TRP A 161 -3.90 5.32 -7.03
CA TRP A 161 -5.16 4.58 -7.21
C TRP A 161 -5.46 4.23 -8.67
N ASP A 162 -4.96 5.03 -9.62
CA ASP A 162 -5.19 4.83 -11.06
C ASP A 162 -4.81 3.41 -11.54
N MET A 163 -3.71 2.84 -11.04
CA MET A 163 -3.31 1.49 -11.42
C MET A 163 -4.22 0.42 -10.80
N CYS A 164 -4.74 0.65 -9.59
CA CYS A 164 -5.72 -0.24 -8.98
C CYS A 164 -7.00 -0.32 -9.80
N GLU A 165 -7.53 0.82 -10.27
CA GLU A 165 -8.70 0.85 -11.15
C GLU A 165 -8.46 0.08 -12.45
N ARG A 166 -7.31 0.31 -13.09
CA ARG A 166 -6.98 -0.34 -14.36
C ARG A 166 -6.81 -1.85 -14.23
N THR A 167 -6.36 -2.33 -13.07
CA THR A 167 -6.13 -3.75 -12.79
C THR A 167 -7.26 -4.40 -11.99
N ARG A 168 -8.38 -3.71 -11.74
CA ARG A 168 -9.45 -4.17 -10.84
C ARG A 168 -10.07 -5.53 -11.24
N GLY A 169 -10.01 -5.90 -12.52
CA GLY A 169 -10.53 -7.18 -13.02
C GLY A 169 -9.50 -8.31 -13.09
N ASP A 170 -8.25 -8.07 -12.72
CA ASP A 170 -7.13 -8.97 -13.02
C ASP A 170 -6.16 -9.04 -11.84
N VAL A 171 -6.33 -10.08 -11.00
CA VAL A 171 -5.50 -10.29 -9.80
C VAL A 171 -4.02 -10.48 -10.15
N LEU A 172 -3.72 -11.11 -11.29
CA LEU A 172 -2.34 -11.31 -11.74
C LEU A 172 -1.70 -9.97 -12.12
N ALA A 173 -2.41 -9.13 -12.87
CA ALA A 173 -1.96 -7.77 -13.16
C ALA A 173 -1.84 -6.92 -11.89
N ARG A 174 -2.79 -7.06 -10.94
CA ARG A 174 -2.75 -6.32 -9.67
C ARG A 174 -1.47 -6.63 -8.91
N MET A 175 -1.19 -7.91 -8.66
CA MET A 175 0.02 -8.34 -7.95
C MET A 175 1.30 -7.98 -8.71
N ALA A 176 1.23 -7.96 -10.05
CA ALA A 176 2.37 -7.60 -10.89
C ALA A 176 2.75 -6.12 -10.84
N LEU A 177 1.77 -5.22 -10.71
CA LEU A 177 1.92 -3.79 -11.04
C LEU A 177 1.68 -2.83 -9.89
N VAL A 178 0.98 -3.24 -8.83
CA VAL A 178 0.76 -2.35 -7.67
C VAL A 178 1.87 -2.57 -6.63
N PRO A 179 1.96 -3.71 -5.94
CA PRO A 179 2.91 -3.83 -4.84
C PRO A 179 4.37 -3.91 -5.29
N ARG A 180 4.68 -4.70 -6.31
CA ARG A 180 6.07 -4.87 -6.76
C ARG A 180 6.59 -3.77 -7.71
N THR A 181 5.72 -2.94 -8.28
CA THR A 181 6.13 -1.89 -9.23
C THR A 181 5.92 -0.49 -8.66
N LEU A 182 4.74 -0.19 -8.11
CA LEU A 182 4.46 1.14 -7.54
C LEU A 182 4.95 1.25 -6.10
N GLU A 183 4.57 0.31 -5.23
CA GLU A 183 4.94 0.37 -3.80
C GLU A 183 6.43 0.13 -3.61
N ALA A 184 7.04 -0.79 -4.36
CA ALA A 184 8.50 -1.01 -4.36
C ALA A 184 9.37 0.23 -4.65
N ARG A 185 8.79 1.36 -5.10
CA ARG A 185 9.49 2.65 -5.17
C ARG A 185 9.82 3.22 -3.79
N GLY A 186 9.08 2.85 -2.75
CA GLY A 186 9.36 3.18 -1.35
C GLY A 186 10.74 2.68 -0.92
N LEU A 187 11.14 1.48 -1.36
CA LEU A 187 12.46 0.89 -1.09
C LEU A 187 13.61 1.77 -1.60
N ASP A 188 13.39 2.45 -2.72
CA ASP A 188 14.37 3.31 -3.38
C ASP A 188 14.34 4.75 -2.82
N ALA A 189 13.14 5.25 -2.50
CA ALA A 189 12.91 6.65 -2.12
C ALA A 189 13.18 6.92 -0.63
N SER A 190 12.94 5.95 0.26
CA SER A 190 13.05 6.14 1.71
C SER A 190 14.49 6.43 2.19
N PRO A 191 15.54 5.72 1.75
CA PRO A 191 16.92 5.96 2.22
C PRO A 191 17.43 7.40 2.05
N PRO A 192 17.32 8.06 0.88
CA PRO A 192 17.78 9.44 0.73
C PRO A 192 16.93 10.45 1.52
N ILE A 193 15.63 10.20 1.71
CA ILE A 193 14.77 11.07 2.53
C ILE A 193 15.19 10.97 3.99
N ARG A 194 15.37 9.74 4.50
CA ARG A 194 15.87 9.47 5.85
C ARG A 194 17.21 10.14 6.11
N ALA A 195 18.18 9.99 5.19
CA ALA A 195 19.50 10.60 5.34
C ALA A 195 19.43 12.13 5.43
N ARG A 196 18.54 12.76 4.67
CA ARG A 196 18.34 14.21 4.71
C ARG A 196 17.65 14.67 5.99
N LEU A 197 16.69 13.93 6.52
CA LEU A 197 16.08 14.22 7.83
C LEU A 197 17.12 14.14 8.95
N GLN A 198 17.96 13.11 8.94
CA GLN A 198 19.07 12.93 9.87
C GLN A 198 20.05 14.11 9.81
N GLN A 199 20.48 14.50 8.61
CA GLN A 199 21.37 15.65 8.39
C GLN A 199 20.75 16.97 8.87
N ALA A 200 19.44 17.09 8.79
CA ALA A 200 18.70 18.25 9.23
C ALA A 200 18.38 18.26 10.75
N GLY A 201 18.86 17.25 11.49
CA GLY A 201 18.67 17.11 12.94
C GLY A 201 17.30 16.56 13.36
N ASP A 202 16.48 16.08 12.42
CA ASP A 202 15.17 15.50 12.71
C ASP A 202 15.25 13.97 12.83
N HIS A 203 15.90 13.53 13.92
CA HIS A 203 16.14 12.12 14.20
C HIS A 203 14.85 11.32 14.38
N ALA A 204 13.84 11.89 15.04
CA ALA A 204 12.56 11.22 15.28
C ALA A 204 11.83 10.89 13.97
N SER A 205 11.81 11.82 13.00
CA SER A 205 11.22 11.54 11.68
C SER A 205 12.04 10.52 10.87
N ALA A 206 13.37 10.50 11.05
CA ALA A 206 14.24 9.52 10.40
C ALA A 206 14.01 8.10 10.95
N GLU A 207 13.81 7.95 12.27
CA GLU A 207 13.49 6.66 12.91
C GLU A 207 12.13 6.11 12.46
N ILE A 208 11.13 6.97 12.23
CA ILE A 208 9.86 6.55 11.63
C ILE A 208 10.07 5.94 10.24
N LEU A 209 10.95 6.54 9.42
CA LEU A 209 11.28 5.97 8.11
C LEU A 209 12.05 4.65 8.20
N ASP A 210 12.79 4.38 9.28
CA ASP A 210 13.41 3.08 9.51
C ASP A 210 12.36 1.99 9.76
N VAL A 211 11.32 2.31 10.54
CA VAL A 211 10.18 1.40 10.75
C VAL A 211 9.49 1.09 9.42
N ILE A 212 9.14 2.14 8.67
CA ILE A 212 8.44 2.00 7.38
C ILE A 212 9.28 1.19 6.39
N LEU A 213 10.57 1.52 6.22
CA LEU A 213 11.43 0.80 5.27
C LEU A 213 11.57 -0.68 5.61
N ARG A 214 11.67 -1.03 6.90
CA ARG A 214 11.75 -2.43 7.34
C ARG A 214 10.51 -3.21 6.93
N ASP A 215 9.33 -2.64 7.17
CA ASP A 215 8.05 -3.32 6.91
C ASP A 215 7.74 -3.35 5.40
N GLU A 216 8.12 -2.30 4.66
CA GLU A 216 7.95 -2.20 3.20
C GLU A 216 8.68 -3.31 2.42
N ILE A 217 9.85 -3.77 2.89
CA ILE A 217 10.51 -4.94 2.30
C ILE A 217 9.60 -6.17 2.36
N GLY A 218 8.90 -6.35 3.49
CA GLY A 218 7.92 -7.41 3.69
C GLY A 218 6.68 -7.26 2.83
N HIS A 219 6.18 -6.03 2.66
CA HIS A 219 5.01 -5.74 1.80
C HIS A 219 5.30 -6.11 0.34
N VAL A 220 6.45 -5.67 -0.18
CA VAL A 220 6.88 -5.98 -1.55
C VAL A 220 7.15 -7.47 -1.73
N LEU A 221 7.70 -8.15 -0.71
CA LEU A 221 7.87 -9.60 -0.71
C LEU A 221 6.53 -10.33 -0.82
N ILE A 222 5.50 -9.90 -0.09
CA ILE A 222 4.13 -10.44 -0.20
C ILE A 222 3.60 -10.27 -1.64
N GLY A 223 3.79 -9.08 -2.23
CA GLY A 223 3.43 -8.83 -3.63
C GLY A 223 4.13 -9.78 -4.62
N ASN A 224 5.45 -9.95 -4.47
CA ASN A 224 6.23 -10.87 -5.29
C ASN A 224 5.81 -12.34 -5.09
N HIS A 225 5.52 -12.75 -3.86
CA HIS A 225 5.03 -14.08 -3.55
C HIS A 225 3.72 -14.38 -4.30
N TRP A 226 2.72 -13.51 -4.18
CA TRP A 226 1.41 -13.73 -4.80
C TRP A 226 1.45 -13.61 -6.32
N PHE A 227 2.29 -12.72 -6.88
CA PHE A 227 2.52 -12.66 -8.32
C PHE A 227 3.08 -13.99 -8.86
N ARG A 228 4.12 -14.55 -8.21
CA ARG A 228 4.70 -15.83 -8.62
C ARG A 228 3.76 -17.00 -8.39
N HIS A 229 2.98 -16.99 -7.30
CA HIS A 229 1.93 -17.97 -7.05
C HIS A 229 0.93 -18.03 -8.21
N LEU A 230 0.42 -16.87 -8.65
CA LEU A 230 -0.54 -16.77 -9.74
C LEU A 230 0.07 -17.18 -11.10
N CYS A 231 1.33 -16.82 -11.35
CA CYS A 231 2.06 -17.29 -12.53
C CYS A 231 2.16 -18.81 -12.54
N ALA A 232 2.61 -19.42 -11.43
CA ALA A 232 2.76 -20.87 -11.31
C ALA A 232 1.42 -21.61 -11.47
N ALA A 233 0.35 -21.11 -10.82
CA ALA A 233 -1.00 -21.67 -10.95
C ALA A 233 -1.54 -21.62 -12.39
N SER A 234 -1.05 -20.68 -13.20
CA SER A 234 -1.44 -20.50 -14.60
C SER A 234 -0.44 -21.09 -15.60
N GLY A 235 0.64 -21.73 -15.14
CA GLY A 235 1.71 -22.26 -16.00
C GLY A 235 2.47 -21.18 -16.77
N LEU A 236 2.56 -19.97 -16.22
CA LEU A 236 3.22 -18.81 -16.84
C LEU A 236 4.62 -18.57 -16.27
N ASP A 237 5.56 -18.16 -17.12
CA ASP A 237 6.85 -17.65 -16.66
C ASP A 237 6.68 -16.20 -16.12
N PRO A 238 7.17 -15.88 -14.90
CA PRO A 238 6.99 -14.56 -14.30
C PRO A 238 7.62 -13.39 -15.08
N HIS A 239 8.77 -13.57 -15.74
CA HIS A 239 9.51 -12.47 -16.37
C HIS A 239 8.84 -11.91 -17.64
N PRO A 240 8.50 -12.72 -18.66
CA PRO A 240 7.76 -12.23 -19.83
C PRO A 240 6.32 -11.88 -19.45
N THR A 241 5.74 -12.52 -18.44
CA THR A 241 4.40 -12.17 -17.92
C THR A 241 4.41 -10.76 -17.35
N TYR A 242 5.38 -10.41 -16.51
CA TYR A 242 5.52 -9.05 -16.01
C TYR A 242 5.67 -8.05 -17.14
N THR A 243 6.57 -8.30 -18.09
CA THR A 243 6.83 -7.39 -19.22
C THR A 243 5.55 -7.14 -20.03
N ARG A 244 4.82 -8.22 -20.36
CA ARG A 244 3.53 -8.14 -21.05
C ARG A 244 2.49 -7.34 -20.27
N LEU A 245 2.37 -7.58 -18.96
CA LEU A 245 1.40 -6.87 -18.11
C LEU A 245 1.76 -5.39 -17.96
N ALA A 246 3.04 -5.08 -17.80
CA ALA A 246 3.53 -3.71 -17.74
C ALA A 246 3.20 -2.94 -19.03
N ASP A 247 3.36 -3.57 -20.20
CA ASP A 247 2.98 -2.96 -21.47
C ASP A 247 1.45 -2.82 -21.62
N GLN A 248 0.71 -3.91 -21.39
CA GLN A 248 -0.75 -3.98 -21.50
C GLN A 248 -1.45 -2.93 -20.63
N TYR A 249 -1.00 -2.79 -19.38
CA TYR A 249 -1.53 -1.84 -18.42
C TYR A 249 -0.63 -0.61 -18.30
N HIS A 250 0.12 -0.24 -19.35
CA HIS A 250 0.92 0.99 -19.45
C HIS A 250 1.54 1.42 -18.10
N ALA A 251 2.26 0.51 -17.47
CA ALA A 251 2.87 0.74 -16.18
C ALA A 251 3.87 1.91 -16.27
N PRO A 252 3.99 2.74 -15.24
CA PRO A 252 4.99 3.78 -15.21
C PRO A 252 6.40 3.22 -15.42
N LYS A 253 7.22 3.93 -16.19
CA LYS A 253 8.62 3.55 -16.36
C LYS A 253 9.35 3.65 -15.03
N LEU A 254 9.98 2.56 -14.61
CA LEU A 254 10.86 2.53 -13.45
C LEU A 254 12.08 3.42 -13.70
N ARG A 255 12.46 4.19 -12.68
CA ARG A 255 13.61 5.09 -12.69
C ARG A 255 14.40 4.88 -11.42
N GLY A 256 15.72 4.91 -11.57
CA GLY A 256 16.64 4.72 -10.46
C GLY A 256 17.00 6.05 -9.79
N PRO A 257 17.97 6.04 -8.86
CA PRO A 257 18.74 4.86 -8.46
C PRO A 257 17.88 3.82 -7.72
N PHE A 258 18.19 2.53 -7.90
CA PHE A 258 17.48 1.44 -7.24
C PHE A 258 18.21 0.95 -5.98
N ASN A 259 17.45 0.59 -4.95
CA ASN A 259 17.96 -0.10 -3.77
C ASN A 259 18.01 -1.61 -4.03
N PHE A 260 19.10 -2.09 -4.63
CA PHE A 260 19.24 -3.50 -5.02
C PHE A 260 19.26 -4.47 -3.83
N GLU A 261 19.76 -4.05 -2.67
CA GLU A 261 19.77 -4.87 -1.46
C GLU A 261 18.33 -5.08 -0.97
N ALA A 262 17.58 -4.01 -0.73
CA ALA A 262 16.19 -4.10 -0.28
C ALA A 262 15.30 -4.82 -1.31
N ARG A 263 15.52 -4.61 -2.62
CA ARG A 263 14.79 -5.34 -3.66
C ARG A 263 15.12 -6.84 -3.65
N ARG A 264 16.37 -7.23 -3.42
CA ARG A 264 16.74 -8.65 -3.27
C ARG A 264 16.04 -9.27 -2.06
N ASP A 265 16.05 -8.57 -0.92
CA ASP A 265 15.37 -9.02 0.31
C ASP A 265 13.84 -9.08 0.13
N ALA A 266 13.29 -8.19 -0.69
CA ALA A 266 11.88 -8.23 -1.11
C ALA A 266 11.60 -9.32 -2.17
N GLY A 267 12.56 -10.18 -2.47
CA GLY A 267 12.38 -11.36 -3.30
C GLY A 267 12.48 -11.11 -4.80
N PHE A 268 13.12 -10.04 -5.27
CA PHE A 268 13.48 -9.93 -6.69
C PHE A 268 14.63 -10.88 -7.00
N ASP A 269 14.54 -11.62 -8.11
CA ASP A 269 15.61 -12.51 -8.54
C ASP A 269 16.70 -11.78 -9.34
N GLU A 270 17.83 -12.44 -9.56
CA GLU A 270 18.99 -11.82 -10.20
C GLU A 270 18.72 -11.41 -11.65
N ALA A 271 17.79 -12.04 -12.37
CA ALA A 271 17.42 -11.63 -13.72
C ALA A 271 16.60 -10.32 -13.68
N GLU A 272 15.67 -10.20 -12.73
CA GLU A 272 14.93 -8.96 -12.49
C GLU A 272 15.87 -7.81 -12.06
N LEU A 273 16.80 -8.08 -11.14
CA LEU A 273 17.80 -7.10 -10.68
C LEU A 273 18.72 -6.65 -11.81
N ALA A 274 19.18 -7.58 -12.67
CA ALA A 274 19.98 -7.25 -13.85
C ALA A 274 19.21 -6.37 -14.85
N ALA A 275 17.91 -6.62 -15.05
CA ALA A 275 17.07 -5.79 -15.90
C ALA A 275 16.95 -4.35 -15.36
N LEU A 276 16.80 -4.20 -14.03
CA LEU A 276 16.79 -2.88 -13.37
C LEU A 276 18.14 -2.16 -13.50
N ALA A 277 19.26 -2.87 -13.28
CA ALA A 277 20.60 -2.31 -13.46
C ALA A 277 20.82 -1.79 -14.90
N GLY A 278 20.33 -2.52 -15.90
CA GLY A 278 20.35 -2.08 -17.28
C GLY A 278 19.52 -0.81 -17.55
N LEU A 279 18.44 -0.56 -16.81
CA LEU A 279 17.67 0.68 -16.89
C LEU A 279 18.37 1.85 -16.20
N ASP A 280 19.07 1.60 -15.10
CA ASP A 280 19.80 2.62 -14.36
C ASP A 280 21.01 3.13 -15.16
N ALA A 281 21.76 2.22 -15.77
CA ALA A 281 22.91 2.56 -16.62
C ALA A 281 22.53 3.35 -17.90
N ARG A 282 21.28 3.27 -18.35
CA ARG A 282 20.76 4.01 -19.53
C ARG A 282 20.24 5.40 -19.19
N GLN A 283 20.18 5.79 -17.92
CA GLN A 283 19.75 7.13 -17.52
C GLN A 283 20.93 8.11 -17.60
N PRO A 284 20.76 9.29 -18.24
CA PRO A 284 21.79 10.32 -18.18
C PRO A 284 22.00 10.74 -16.73
N ALA A 285 23.26 10.87 -16.31
CA ALA A 285 23.60 11.35 -14.97
C ALA A 285 22.81 12.64 -14.67
N ALA A 286 22.11 12.68 -13.53
CA ALA A 286 21.42 13.88 -13.10
C ALA A 286 22.43 15.05 -13.08
N PRO A 287 22.09 16.24 -13.60
CA PRO A 287 22.98 17.38 -13.50
C PRO A 287 23.26 17.63 -12.02
N VAL A 288 24.53 17.63 -11.65
CA VAL A 288 24.99 18.03 -10.33
C VAL A 288 24.49 19.45 -10.10
N ALA A 289 23.54 19.61 -9.18
CA ALA A 289 23.07 20.93 -8.78
C ALA A 289 24.20 21.62 -8.01
N ASN A 290 24.97 22.45 -8.72
CA ASN A 290 25.82 23.46 -8.09
C ASN A 290 24.92 24.55 -7.52
N GLY A 291 25.00 24.80 -6.21
CA GLY A 291 24.39 25.96 -5.53
C GLY A 291 23.51 25.59 -4.36
#